data_AF-A0A8H6VII4-F1
#
_entry.id   AF-A0A8H6VII4-F1
#
_cell.length_a   1.000
_cell.length_b   1.000
_cell.length_c   1.000
_cell.angle_alpha   90.00
_cell.angle_beta   90.00
_cell.angle_gamma   90.00
#
_symmetry.space_group_name_H-M   'P 1'
#
loop_
_entity.id
_entity.type
_entity.pdbx_description
1 polymer ?
#
loop_
_entity_poly.entity_id
_entity_poly.type
_entity_poly.pdbx_seq_one_letter_code
_entity_poly.pdbx_strand_id
1 'polypeptide(L)'
;MDHNADTLNAAKELLGLGECDEEALDVLDLPQLYTKPSARILLTTLADLSSEPVSWEATPRTCTPHGSGTSTPYRKKKKVKSEGLPGYLTKIVSSPLAWIEDDVAKERIWEAASQRLSERSGRTAMGAIERTFVIPLQPLQDQSTGRHSPNETNPHLLCPDACLDLTLHEPALTGDCLGLKTWASSYLLAKRMTLLRTSLPPLPIEATVLELGSGTGLVGLAAAAILSRHVLLTDLPDIVPNLERNAEANAGSLSTHGGQVTCAVLDWNLPQSLHLNDTDNDYAARTFPLILAADPLYSSDHPRLLVNAVRYHLSSERNARVVVELPLRDAYANERNDFRARMNAIGLHIVDEGEEVGYDDWSSNDDEPLEVRCWWTVWAWR
;
A
#
# COMPACT_ATOMS: atom_id res chain seq x y z
N MET A 1 -37.39 26.58 21.40
CA MET A 1 -36.55 25.52 20.81
C MET A 1 -35.08 25.83 21.08
N ASP A 2 -34.70 26.15 22.34
CA ASP A 2 -33.33 26.55 22.71
C ASP A 2 -32.87 25.87 24.03
N HIS A 3 -33.53 24.80 24.45
CA HIS A 3 -33.18 24.08 25.69
C HIS A 3 -32.58 22.69 25.44
N ASN A 4 -32.19 22.38 24.20
CA ASN A 4 -31.63 21.07 23.84
C ASN A 4 -30.17 21.14 23.35
N ALA A 5 -29.69 22.33 22.95
CA ALA A 5 -28.30 22.54 22.54
C ALA A 5 -27.39 22.73 23.76
N ASP A 6 -27.83 23.51 24.76
CA ASP A 6 -27.05 23.78 25.98
C ASP A 6 -26.85 22.53 26.84
N THR A 7 -27.83 21.64 26.89
CA THR A 7 -27.77 20.37 27.65
C THR A 7 -26.83 19.36 27.02
N LEU A 8 -26.70 19.37 25.68
CA LEU A 8 -25.77 18.51 24.95
C LEU A 8 -24.32 19.01 25.09
N ASN A 9 -24.11 20.32 25.09
CA ASN A 9 -22.78 20.90 25.32
C ASN A 9 -22.32 20.75 26.77
N ALA A 10 -23.20 20.95 27.76
CA ALA A 10 -22.87 20.73 29.16
C ALA A 10 -22.54 19.25 29.47
N ALA A 11 -23.19 18.30 28.78
CA ALA A 11 -22.88 16.87 28.91
C ALA A 11 -21.54 16.49 28.27
N LYS A 12 -21.13 17.17 27.18
CA LYS A 12 -19.82 16.96 26.55
C LYS A 12 -18.66 17.47 27.42
N GLU A 13 -18.82 18.61 28.09
CA GLU A 13 -17.81 19.13 29.03
C GLU A 13 -17.67 18.25 30.28
N LEU A 14 -18.77 17.69 30.81
CA LEU A 14 -18.73 16.82 31.99
C LEU A 14 -18.13 15.42 31.72
N LEU A 15 -18.14 14.98 30.45
CA LEU A 15 -17.60 13.69 29.99
C LEU A 15 -16.18 13.78 29.41
N GLY A 16 -15.57 14.97 29.35
CA GLY A 16 -14.24 15.15 28.77
C GLY A 16 -14.18 14.85 27.26
N LEU A 17 -15.31 14.89 26.56
CA LEU A 17 -15.44 14.66 25.11
C LEU A 17 -15.46 15.98 24.34
N GLY A 18 -14.60 16.92 24.73
CA GLY A 18 -14.24 18.03 23.86
C GLY A 18 -13.41 17.47 22.71
N GLU A 19 -13.77 17.81 21.47
CA GLU A 19 -12.78 17.80 20.40
C GLU A 19 -11.64 18.71 20.89
N CYS A 20 -10.53 18.12 21.34
CA CYS A 20 -9.28 18.85 21.44
C CYS A 20 -8.89 19.17 20.00
N ASP A 21 -9.42 20.27 19.47
CA ASP A 21 -8.76 21.01 18.41
C ASP A 21 -7.38 21.38 18.96
N GLU A 22 -6.39 20.50 18.75
CA GLU A 22 -5.00 20.81 19.05
C GLU A 22 -4.61 21.96 18.12
N GLU A 23 -4.51 23.17 18.67
CA GLU A 23 -4.02 24.35 17.96
C GLU A 23 -2.69 24.00 17.27
N ALA A 24 -2.68 24.06 15.93
CA ALA A 24 -1.48 23.82 15.16
C ALA A 24 -0.44 24.89 15.50
N LEU A 25 0.74 24.45 15.96
CA LEU A 25 1.84 25.33 16.33
C LEU A 25 2.27 26.16 15.12
N ASP A 26 2.56 27.43 15.36
CA ASP A 26 3.16 28.29 14.36
C ASP A 26 4.66 27.97 14.24
N VAL A 27 5.23 28.17 13.07
CA VAL A 27 6.68 28.00 12.85
C VAL A 27 7.48 28.96 13.74
N LEU A 28 6.89 30.09 14.12
CA LEU A 28 7.49 31.05 15.05
C LEU A 28 7.59 30.51 16.49
N ASP A 29 6.76 29.52 16.86
CA ASP A 29 6.80 28.86 18.17
C ASP A 29 7.92 27.81 18.29
N LEU A 30 8.58 27.47 17.17
CA LEU A 30 9.72 26.57 17.15
C LEU A 30 11.00 27.25 17.70
N PRO A 31 12.00 26.48 18.18
CA PRO A 31 13.26 27.02 18.67
C PRO A 31 14.00 27.88 17.63
N GLN A 32 13.98 29.19 17.82
CA GLN A 32 14.61 30.11 16.87
C GLN A 32 16.13 30.14 17.05
N LEU A 33 16.88 30.08 15.95
CA LEU A 33 18.35 29.98 15.98
C LEU A 33 19.05 31.15 16.72
N TYR A 34 18.47 32.35 16.70
CA TYR A 34 19.02 33.51 17.42
C TYR A 34 19.02 33.32 18.95
N THR A 35 18.19 32.42 19.47
CA THR A 35 18.16 32.04 20.90
C THR A 35 19.25 31.04 21.28
N LYS A 36 20.04 30.56 20.31
CA LYS A 36 21.10 29.56 20.49
C LYS A 36 20.62 28.29 21.22
N PRO A 37 19.58 27.60 20.70
CA PRO A 37 19.04 26.40 21.34
C PRO A 37 20.08 25.28 21.38
N SER A 38 20.04 24.44 22.42
CA SER A 38 20.94 23.28 22.51
C SER A 38 20.71 22.28 21.38
N ALA A 39 21.75 21.50 21.04
CA ALA A 39 21.67 20.44 20.04
C ALA A 39 20.52 19.46 20.31
N ARG A 40 20.32 19.10 21.59
CA ARG A 40 19.23 18.22 22.02
C ARG A 40 17.85 18.80 21.68
N ILE A 41 17.66 20.10 21.88
CA ILE A 41 16.39 20.79 21.58
C ILE A 41 16.14 20.75 20.08
N LEU A 42 17.13 21.13 19.26
CA LEU A 42 17.00 21.12 17.80
C LEU A 42 16.69 19.73 17.25
N LEU A 43 17.44 18.71 17.67
CA LEU A 43 17.19 17.31 17.26
C LEU A 43 15.82 16.82 17.69
N THR A 44 15.37 17.18 18.89
CA THR A 44 14.03 16.82 19.38
C THR A 44 12.94 17.49 18.54
N THR A 45 13.09 18.78 18.24
CA THR A 45 12.16 19.50 17.38
C THR A 45 12.15 18.92 15.97
N LEU A 46 13.31 18.63 15.38
CA LEU A 46 13.40 18.04 14.04
C LEU A 46 12.81 16.62 14.00
N ALA A 47 12.88 15.85 15.08
CA ALA A 47 12.19 14.58 15.20
C ALA A 47 10.67 14.77 15.28
N ASP A 48 10.20 15.75 16.07
CA ASP A 48 8.77 16.09 16.17
C ASP A 48 8.21 16.63 14.83
N LEU A 49 9.06 17.24 13.99
CA LEU A 49 8.74 17.69 12.64
C LEU A 49 8.80 16.57 11.59
N SER A 50 9.05 15.30 11.93
CA SER A 50 9.02 14.21 10.94
C SER A 50 7.62 14.04 10.37
N SER A 51 7.49 14.06 9.04
CA SER A 51 6.21 13.69 8.40
C SER A 51 6.17 12.19 8.18
N GLU A 52 5.04 11.58 8.55
CA GLU A 52 4.73 10.24 8.06
C GLU A 52 4.31 10.31 6.59
N PRO A 53 4.49 9.23 5.82
CA PRO A 53 3.92 9.14 4.48
C PRO A 53 2.42 9.45 4.54
N VAL A 54 1.90 10.12 3.51
CA VAL A 54 0.48 10.46 3.41
C VAL A 54 -0.36 9.19 3.56
N SER A 55 -1.30 9.19 4.51
CA SER A 55 -2.26 8.10 4.65
C SER A 55 -3.24 8.15 3.49
N TRP A 56 -3.46 7.01 2.84
CA TRP A 56 -4.45 6.87 1.76
C TRP A 56 -5.83 6.42 2.25
N GLU A 57 -6.07 6.45 3.57
CA GLU A 57 -7.36 6.13 4.17
C GLU A 57 -8.31 7.34 4.12
N ALA A 58 -9.48 7.17 3.51
CA ALA A 58 -10.48 8.22 3.36
C ALA A 58 -11.21 8.60 4.67
N THR A 59 -11.03 7.82 5.74
CA THR A 59 -11.71 8.00 7.04
C THR A 59 -10.76 7.71 8.21
N PRO A 60 -10.62 8.62 9.19
CA PRO A 60 -9.89 8.34 10.43
C PRO A 60 -10.55 7.18 11.19
N ARG A 61 -9.79 6.16 11.58
CA ARG A 61 -10.33 5.04 12.37
C ARG A 61 -10.44 5.40 13.85
N THR A 62 -11.58 5.07 14.46
CA THR A 62 -11.83 5.04 15.91
C THR A 62 -11.44 3.71 16.58
N CYS A 63 -10.63 2.87 15.94
CA CYS A 63 -10.32 1.53 16.43
C CYS A 63 -8.81 1.34 16.57
N THR A 64 -8.27 1.53 17.78
CA THR A 64 -6.95 1.03 18.19
C THR A 64 -7.04 -0.42 18.66
N PRO A 65 -6.30 -1.36 18.07
CA PRO A 65 -5.94 -2.61 18.74
C PRO A 65 -4.66 -2.40 19.55
N HIS A 66 -4.70 -2.78 20.83
CA HIS A 66 -3.49 -2.89 21.65
C HIS A 66 -2.71 -4.15 21.24
N GLY A 67 -1.72 -4.00 20.36
CA GLY A 67 -0.75 -5.03 20.04
C GLY A 67 0.50 -4.92 20.91
N SER A 68 0.82 -5.97 21.67
CA SER A 68 2.04 -6.09 22.47
C SER A 68 3.25 -6.34 21.57
N GLY A 69 3.93 -5.28 21.18
CA GLY A 69 5.28 -5.28 20.63
C GLY A 69 6.02 -4.10 21.25
N THR A 70 7.27 -4.32 21.67
CA THR A 70 8.12 -3.41 22.46
C THR A 70 7.88 -1.94 22.10
N SER A 71 7.08 -1.26 22.92
CA SER A 71 6.57 0.07 22.66
C SER A 71 7.68 1.09 22.85
N THR A 72 8.16 1.66 21.74
CA THR A 72 8.59 3.05 21.81
C THR A 72 7.33 3.87 22.11
N PRO A 73 7.34 4.74 23.15
CA PRO A 73 6.13 5.43 23.57
C PRO A 73 5.60 6.28 22.41
N TYR A 74 4.31 6.09 22.08
CA TYR A 74 3.57 6.88 21.11
C TYR A 74 3.60 8.35 21.54
N ARG A 75 4.59 9.09 21.05
CA ARG A 75 4.71 10.54 21.28
C ARG A 75 3.81 11.20 20.24
N LYS A 76 2.65 11.71 20.70
CA LYS A 76 1.77 12.53 19.87
C LYS A 76 2.59 13.62 19.17
N LYS A 77 2.70 13.55 17.84
CA LYS A 77 3.41 14.55 17.04
C LYS A 77 2.59 15.82 17.00
N LYS A 78 3.21 16.95 17.33
CA LYS A 78 2.56 18.26 17.30
C LYS A 78 2.36 18.70 15.85
N LYS A 79 1.13 19.01 15.46
CA LYS A 79 0.83 19.53 14.11
C LYS A 79 1.40 20.95 14.02
N VAL A 80 2.31 21.19 13.08
CA VAL A 80 2.91 22.52 12.80
C VAL A 80 2.35 23.01 11.46
N LYS A 81 1.98 24.29 11.37
CA LYS A 81 1.52 24.88 10.10
C LYS A 81 2.61 24.75 9.03
N SER A 82 2.22 24.37 7.81
CA SER A 82 3.13 24.20 6.67
C SER A 82 3.78 25.53 6.24
N GLU A 83 3.05 26.63 6.43
CA GLU A 83 3.49 27.98 6.05
C GLU A 83 4.76 28.40 6.81
N GLY A 84 5.83 28.70 6.07
CA GLY A 84 7.11 29.14 6.63
C GLY A 84 8.03 28.02 7.13
N LEU A 85 7.56 26.78 7.22
CA LEU A 85 8.35 25.64 7.72
C LEU A 85 9.53 25.29 6.81
N PRO A 86 9.40 25.26 5.45
CA PRO A 86 10.55 25.12 4.57
C PRO A 86 11.62 26.19 4.83
N GLY A 87 11.19 27.45 5.03
CA GLY A 87 12.09 28.56 5.34
C GLY A 87 12.82 28.38 6.68
N TYR A 88 12.15 27.84 7.70
CA TYR A 88 12.79 27.51 8.99
C TYR A 88 13.83 26.39 8.84
N LEU A 89 13.51 25.32 8.11
CA LEU A 89 14.43 24.21 7.86
C LEU A 89 15.64 24.65 7.04
N THR A 90 15.45 25.46 5.99
CA THR A 90 16.54 26.04 5.20
C THR A 90 17.46 26.91 6.07
N LYS A 91 16.91 27.70 7.00
CA LYS A 91 17.72 28.48 7.95
C LYS A 91 18.61 27.58 8.81
N ILE A 92 18.11 26.43 9.28
CA ILE A 92 18.91 25.46 10.05
C ILE A 92 20.04 24.89 9.18
N VAL A 93 19.72 24.42 7.97
CA VAL A 93 20.71 23.84 7.04
C VAL A 93 21.80 24.85 6.67
N SER A 94 21.44 26.11 6.47
CA SER A 94 22.39 27.18 6.13
C SER A 94 23.19 27.73 7.32
N SER A 95 22.81 27.38 8.56
CA SER A 95 23.45 27.92 9.77
C SER A 95 24.74 27.17 10.07
N PRO A 96 25.84 27.86 10.40
CA PRO A 96 27.06 27.22 10.86
C PRO A 96 26.92 26.59 12.26
N LEU A 97 25.80 26.82 12.96
CA LEU A 97 25.52 26.33 14.32
C LEU A 97 26.68 26.62 15.30
N ALA A 98 27.30 27.80 15.17
CA ALA A 98 28.58 28.14 15.82
C ALA A 98 28.56 28.11 17.36
N TRP A 99 27.39 28.03 18.00
CA TRP A 99 27.24 27.90 19.44
C TRP A 99 27.19 26.45 19.93
N ILE A 100 27.21 25.47 19.01
CA ILE A 100 27.31 24.04 19.30
C ILE A 100 28.76 23.65 19.05
N GLU A 101 29.43 23.03 20.03
CA GLU A 101 30.84 22.64 19.91
C GLU A 101 31.01 21.25 19.30
N ASP A 102 30.05 20.34 19.53
CA ASP A 102 30.07 18.97 19.02
C ASP A 102 29.75 18.93 17.52
N ASP A 103 30.77 18.68 16.71
CA ASP A 103 30.65 18.58 15.25
C ASP A 103 29.78 17.38 14.82
N VAL A 104 29.79 16.27 15.55
CA VAL A 104 28.92 15.12 15.25
C VAL A 104 27.46 15.49 15.48
N ALA A 105 27.18 16.28 16.52
CA ALA A 105 25.83 16.80 16.75
C ALA A 105 25.38 17.79 15.66
N LYS A 106 26.29 18.62 15.12
CA LYS A 106 25.97 19.51 13.99
C LYS A 106 25.58 18.73 12.76
N GLU A 107 26.38 17.72 12.37
CA GLU A 107 26.09 16.86 11.22
C GLU A 107 24.71 16.23 11.35
N ARG A 108 24.38 15.66 12.51
CA ARG A 108 23.05 15.09 12.77
C ARG A 108 21.91 16.11 12.67
N ILE A 109 22.14 17.36 13.07
CA ILE A 109 21.13 18.43 12.96
C ILE A 109 20.93 18.83 11.50
N TRP A 110 22.01 19.01 10.73
CA TRP A 110 21.92 19.34 9.32
C TRP A 110 21.28 18.22 8.50
N GLU A 111 21.67 16.96 8.77
CA GLU A 111 21.08 15.78 8.15
C GLU A 111 19.58 15.69 8.47
N ALA A 112 19.20 15.79 9.74
CA ALA A 112 17.79 15.75 10.14
C ALA A 112 16.98 16.90 9.53
N ALA A 113 17.51 18.13 9.51
CA ALA A 113 16.83 19.27 8.89
C ALA A 113 16.68 19.12 7.37
N SER A 114 17.71 18.62 6.70
CA SER A 114 17.68 18.32 5.27
C SER A 114 16.66 17.22 4.94
N GLN A 115 16.59 16.18 5.79
CA GLN A 115 15.61 15.11 5.67
C GLN A 115 14.17 15.64 5.81
N ARG A 116 13.90 16.46 6.83
CA ARG A 116 12.57 17.09 7.03
C ARG A 116 12.15 17.99 5.86
N LEU A 117 13.12 18.64 5.22
CA LEU A 117 12.88 19.48 4.05
C LEU A 117 12.59 18.63 2.81
N SER A 118 13.37 17.55 2.61
CA SER A 118 13.21 16.56 1.54
C SER A 118 11.85 15.86 1.59
N GLU A 119 11.40 15.42 2.78
CA GLU A 119 10.09 14.81 3.00
C GLU A 119 8.91 15.69 2.54
N ARG A 120 9.11 17.01 2.53
CA ARG A 120 8.10 18.03 2.18
C ARG A 120 8.25 18.60 0.77
N SER A 121 9.23 18.10 0.01
CA SER A 121 9.52 18.57 -1.34
C SER A 121 8.92 17.68 -2.44
N GLY A 122 7.92 16.85 -2.07
CA GLY A 122 7.26 15.88 -2.96
C GLY A 122 7.97 14.53 -3.05
N ARG A 123 7.27 13.51 -3.58
CA ARG A 123 7.76 12.11 -3.60
C ARG A 123 9.10 11.92 -4.31
N THR A 124 9.39 12.71 -5.35
CA THR A 124 10.64 12.67 -6.13
C THR A 124 11.84 13.20 -5.37
N ALA A 125 11.64 14.08 -4.40
CA ALA A 125 12.70 14.64 -3.57
C ALA A 125 12.90 13.86 -2.27
N MET A 126 11.97 12.97 -1.93
CA MET A 126 11.99 12.14 -0.73
C MET A 126 12.86 10.88 -0.93
N GLY A 127 13.61 10.51 0.12
CA GLY A 127 14.39 9.28 0.16
C GLY A 127 13.54 8.00 0.13
N ALA A 128 14.16 6.87 0.44
CA ALA A 128 13.42 5.64 0.67
C ALA A 128 12.45 5.81 1.84
N ILE A 129 11.26 5.22 1.70
CA ILE A 129 10.23 5.22 2.73
C ILE A 129 9.82 3.80 3.06
N GLU A 130 9.36 3.63 4.29
CA GLU A 130 8.57 2.47 4.71
C GLU A 130 7.14 2.93 4.94
N ARG A 131 6.19 2.19 4.38
CA ARG A 131 4.77 2.49 4.51
C ARG A 131 4.00 1.24 4.88
N THR A 132 3.15 1.36 5.89
CA THR A 132 2.23 0.29 6.28
C THR A 132 0.85 0.55 5.65
N PHE A 133 0.38 -0.42 4.89
CA PHE A 133 -0.95 -0.45 4.30
C PHE A 133 -1.86 -1.34 5.15
N VAL A 134 -3.03 -0.81 5.50
CA VAL A 134 -4.03 -1.54 6.26
C VAL A 134 -5.08 -2.09 5.29
N ILE A 135 -5.17 -3.42 5.21
CA ILE A 135 -6.12 -4.13 4.36
C ILE A 135 -7.25 -4.68 5.23
N PRO A 136 -8.52 -4.29 5.00
CA PRO A 136 -9.63 -4.82 5.79
C PRO A 136 -9.83 -6.30 5.49
N LEU A 137 -9.88 -7.12 6.55
CA LEU A 137 -10.23 -8.53 6.45
C LEU A 137 -11.69 -8.69 6.85
N GLN A 138 -12.52 -9.23 5.95
CA GLN A 138 -13.85 -9.66 6.37
C GLN A 138 -13.73 -10.93 7.21
N PRO A 139 -14.43 -11.02 8.36
CA PRO A 139 -14.53 -12.27 9.09
C PRO A 139 -15.02 -13.36 8.14
N LEU A 140 -14.32 -14.49 8.12
CA LEU A 140 -14.75 -15.72 7.47
C LEU A 140 -16.14 -16.08 8.03
N GLN A 141 -17.21 -15.71 7.32
CA GLN A 141 -18.54 -16.24 7.63
C GLN A 141 -18.57 -17.68 7.12
N ASP A 142 -18.64 -18.60 8.07
CA ASP A 142 -18.68 -20.03 7.85
C ASP A 142 -19.90 -20.36 6.95
N GLN A 143 -19.66 -20.76 5.71
CA GLN A 143 -20.71 -21.27 4.80
C GLN A 143 -21.03 -22.76 5.08
N SER A 144 -20.68 -23.28 6.25
CA SER A 144 -21.15 -24.60 6.71
C SER A 144 -22.59 -24.50 7.21
N THR A 145 -23.54 -24.38 6.29
CA THR A 145 -24.94 -24.73 6.58
C THR A 145 -25.03 -26.22 6.87
N GLY A 146 -25.16 -26.57 8.16
CA GLY A 146 -25.86 -27.78 8.61
C GLY A 146 -25.01 -28.86 9.27
N ARG A 147 -25.19 -28.99 10.60
CA ARG A 147 -24.78 -30.08 11.52
C ARG A 147 -23.38 -29.96 12.13
N HIS A 148 -23.25 -29.12 13.16
CA HIS A 148 -22.30 -29.42 14.24
C HIS A 148 -22.98 -29.30 15.61
N SER A 149 -22.65 -30.28 16.46
CA SER A 149 -23.15 -30.48 17.82
C SER A 149 -22.62 -29.36 18.75
N PRO A 150 -23.29 -29.02 19.87
CA PRO A 150 -22.97 -27.83 20.66
C PRO A 150 -21.65 -27.86 21.44
N ASN A 151 -20.74 -28.81 21.19
CA ASN A 151 -19.65 -29.13 22.11
C ASN A 151 -18.24 -29.22 21.52
N GLU A 152 -18.01 -28.70 20.31
CA GLU A 152 -16.66 -28.53 19.77
C GLU A 152 -16.42 -27.06 19.40
N THR A 153 -16.15 -26.24 20.41
CA THR A 153 -15.52 -24.93 20.19
C THR A 153 -14.11 -25.17 19.69
N ASN A 154 -13.92 -25.09 18.37
CA ASN A 154 -12.61 -25.11 17.74
C ASN A 154 -11.90 -23.78 18.06
N PRO A 155 -10.81 -23.74 18.86
CA PRO A 155 -10.24 -22.50 19.37
C PRO A 155 -9.57 -21.61 18.30
N HIS A 156 -9.54 -22.04 17.04
CA HIS A 156 -8.84 -21.35 15.95
C HIS A 156 -9.71 -20.40 15.10
N LEU A 157 -11.01 -20.27 15.39
CA LEU A 157 -11.97 -19.50 14.55
C LEU A 157 -12.24 -18.06 15.01
N LEU A 158 -11.54 -17.57 16.04
CA LEU A 158 -11.55 -16.15 16.41
C LEU A 158 -10.28 -15.52 15.83
N CYS A 159 -10.32 -15.07 14.58
CA CYS A 159 -9.27 -14.19 14.07
C CYS A 159 -9.44 -12.83 14.77
N PRO A 160 -8.49 -12.36 15.61
CA PRO A 160 -8.67 -11.15 16.40
C PRO A 160 -8.62 -9.87 15.57
N ASP A 161 -8.02 -9.92 14.38
CA ASP A 161 -7.70 -8.71 13.64
C ASP A 161 -8.62 -8.55 12.42
N ALA A 162 -9.49 -7.53 12.50
CA ALA A 162 -10.35 -7.09 11.40
C ALA A 162 -9.57 -6.48 10.22
N CYS A 163 -8.23 -6.48 10.29
CA CYS A 163 -7.35 -5.92 9.28
C CYS A 163 -5.99 -6.61 9.27
N LEU A 164 -5.36 -6.60 8.10
CA LEU A 164 -4.01 -7.05 7.83
C LEU A 164 -3.13 -5.82 7.58
N ASP A 165 -2.06 -5.69 8.36
CA ASP A 165 -1.06 -4.65 8.17
C ASP A 165 0.08 -5.19 7.31
N LEU A 166 0.31 -4.55 6.16
CA LEU A 166 1.39 -4.89 5.22
C LEU A 166 2.38 -3.74 5.15
N THR A 167 3.62 -3.96 5.58
CA THR A 167 4.67 -2.92 5.55
C THR A 167 5.55 -3.10 4.32
N LEU A 168 5.62 -2.08 3.48
CA LEU A 168 6.40 -2.09 2.24
C LEU A 168 7.52 -1.07 2.29
N HIS A 169 8.68 -1.47 1.79
CA HIS A 169 9.78 -0.58 1.46
C HIS A 169 9.60 -0.06 0.03
N GLU A 170 9.57 1.27 -0.10
CA GLU A 170 9.60 1.97 -1.38
C GLU A 170 10.89 2.79 -1.44
N PRO A 171 11.88 2.43 -2.30
CA PRO A 171 13.11 3.19 -2.41
C PRO A 171 12.87 4.62 -2.93
N ALA A 172 13.93 5.43 -2.93
CA ALA A 172 13.88 6.78 -3.50
C ALA A 172 13.48 6.72 -4.98
N LEU A 173 12.58 7.61 -5.41
CA LEU A 173 12.10 7.64 -6.78
C LEU A 173 13.14 8.36 -7.66
N THR A 174 14.15 7.63 -8.12
CA THR A 174 15.22 8.15 -8.99
C THR A 174 15.15 7.54 -10.38
N GLY A 175 15.12 8.36 -11.44
CA GLY A 175 15.13 7.85 -12.83
C GLY A 175 13.91 6.98 -13.15
N ASP A 176 14.13 5.79 -13.73
CA ASP A 176 13.09 4.88 -14.24
C ASP A 176 12.47 3.94 -13.17
N CYS A 177 12.62 4.26 -11.88
CA CYS A 177 12.18 3.42 -10.76
C CYS A 177 10.65 3.42 -10.49
N LEU A 178 9.80 3.63 -11.50
CA LEU A 178 8.33 3.71 -11.34
C LEU A 178 7.72 2.44 -10.74
N GLY A 179 8.30 1.26 -11.02
CA GLY A 179 7.86 -0.03 -10.48
C GLY A 179 8.17 -0.21 -8.98
N LEU A 180 8.98 0.66 -8.37
CA LEU A 180 9.36 0.59 -6.97
C LEU A 180 8.50 1.48 -6.05
N LYS A 181 7.55 2.22 -6.63
CA LYS A 181 6.54 2.99 -5.92
C LYS A 181 5.24 2.17 -5.85
N THR A 182 4.57 2.19 -4.70
CA THR A 182 3.20 1.69 -4.62
C THR A 182 2.26 2.73 -5.23
N TRP A 183 1.26 2.29 -5.99
CA TRP A 183 0.27 3.15 -6.65
C TRP A 183 -1.13 2.97 -6.04
N ALA A 184 -1.98 3.99 -6.17
CA ALA A 184 -3.34 3.98 -5.60
C ALA A 184 -4.17 2.76 -6.04
N SER A 185 -4.06 2.41 -7.33
CA SER A 185 -4.60 1.23 -7.99
C SER A 185 -4.21 -0.09 -7.30
N SER A 186 -2.96 -0.24 -6.84
CA SER A 186 -2.54 -1.42 -6.08
C SER A 186 -3.21 -1.49 -4.71
N TYR A 187 -3.37 -0.36 -4.02
CA TYR A 187 -4.00 -0.35 -2.70
C TYR A 187 -5.51 -0.59 -2.78
N LEU A 188 -6.17 0.00 -3.77
CA LEU A 188 -7.57 -0.22 -4.07
C LEU A 188 -7.84 -1.70 -4.40
N LEU A 189 -7.04 -2.30 -5.30
CA LEU A 189 -7.19 -3.72 -5.64
C LEU A 189 -6.94 -4.62 -4.43
N ALA A 190 -5.91 -4.33 -3.63
CA ALA A 190 -5.61 -5.09 -2.41
C ALA A 190 -6.80 -5.11 -1.43
N LYS A 191 -7.50 -3.98 -1.24
CA LYS A 191 -8.73 -3.93 -0.43
C LYS A 191 -9.90 -4.65 -1.11
N ARG A 192 -10.05 -4.48 -2.42
CA ARG A 192 -11.10 -5.08 -3.24
C ARG A 192 -11.04 -6.60 -3.23
N MET A 193 -9.85 -7.20 -3.07
CA MET A 193 -9.68 -8.66 -2.95
C MET A 193 -10.55 -9.27 -1.84
N THR A 194 -10.80 -8.55 -0.75
CA THR A 194 -11.68 -9.00 0.33
C THR A 194 -13.13 -9.19 -0.16
N LEU A 195 -13.60 -8.31 -1.03
CA LEU A 195 -14.93 -8.41 -1.63
C LEU A 195 -14.95 -9.49 -2.72
N LEU A 196 -13.93 -9.49 -3.59
CA LEU A 196 -13.82 -10.42 -4.72
C LEU A 196 -13.67 -11.87 -4.28
N ARG A 197 -13.11 -12.13 -3.09
CA ARG A 197 -13.04 -13.49 -2.52
C ARG A 197 -14.38 -14.23 -2.57
N THR A 198 -15.49 -13.51 -2.39
CA THR A 198 -16.83 -14.11 -2.36
C THR A 198 -17.45 -14.31 -3.74
N SER A 199 -16.99 -13.58 -4.76
CA SER A 199 -17.50 -13.66 -6.15
C SER A 199 -16.58 -14.47 -7.08
N LEU A 200 -15.30 -14.60 -6.75
CA LEU A 200 -14.35 -15.43 -7.47
C LEU A 200 -14.66 -16.92 -7.29
N PRO A 201 -14.46 -17.75 -8.33
CA PRO A 201 -14.58 -19.21 -8.19
C PRO A 201 -13.64 -19.74 -7.10
N PRO A 202 -14.05 -20.80 -6.36
CA PRO A 202 -13.18 -21.39 -5.36
C PRO A 202 -11.92 -21.96 -6.02
N LEU A 203 -10.77 -21.60 -5.45
CA LEU A 203 -9.48 -22.10 -5.90
C LEU A 203 -9.18 -23.48 -5.28
N PRO A 204 -8.60 -24.42 -6.04
CA PRO A 204 -8.04 -25.65 -5.49
C PRO A 204 -7.09 -25.39 -4.32
N ILE A 205 -6.95 -26.35 -3.40
CA ILE A 205 -6.12 -26.15 -2.20
C ILE A 205 -4.67 -25.85 -2.57
N GLU A 206 -4.14 -26.58 -3.53
CA GLU A 206 -2.76 -26.46 -4.03
C GLU A 206 -2.60 -25.39 -5.13
N ALA A 207 -3.63 -24.59 -5.39
CA ALA A 207 -3.56 -23.57 -6.43
C ALA A 207 -2.57 -22.46 -6.06
N THR A 208 -1.67 -22.15 -7.00
CA THR A 208 -0.87 -20.93 -6.98
C THR A 208 -1.59 -19.85 -7.78
N VAL A 209 -1.65 -18.64 -7.24
CA VAL A 209 -2.10 -17.41 -7.93
C VAL A 209 -0.87 -16.74 -8.55
N LEU A 210 -1.00 -16.11 -9.71
CA LEU A 210 0.08 -15.31 -10.32
C LEU A 210 -0.26 -13.83 -10.23
N GLU A 211 0.68 -13.00 -9.80
CA GLU A 211 0.61 -11.55 -9.98
C GLU A 211 1.61 -11.12 -11.05
N LEU A 212 1.12 -10.40 -12.08
CA LEU A 212 1.91 -9.85 -13.17
C LEU A 212 2.21 -8.37 -12.88
N GLY A 213 3.49 -8.00 -12.86
CA GLY A 213 3.90 -6.60 -12.63
C GLY A 213 3.59 -6.19 -11.20
N SER A 214 4.15 -6.93 -10.25
CA SER A 214 3.80 -6.83 -8.83
C SER A 214 4.32 -5.55 -8.18
N GLY A 215 5.32 -4.91 -8.77
CA GLY A 215 5.95 -3.70 -8.24
C GLY A 215 6.47 -3.92 -6.82
N THR A 216 5.82 -3.28 -5.85
CA THR A 216 6.14 -3.45 -4.42
C THR A 216 5.53 -4.69 -3.78
N GLY A 217 4.59 -5.36 -4.45
CA GLY A 217 3.95 -6.62 -4.03
C GLY A 217 2.65 -6.48 -3.26
N LEU A 218 2.10 -5.26 -3.11
CA LEU A 218 0.96 -5.00 -2.21
C LEU A 218 -0.25 -5.91 -2.48
N VAL A 219 -0.64 -6.07 -3.75
CA VAL A 219 -1.84 -6.82 -4.13
C VAL A 219 -1.64 -8.30 -3.85
N GLY A 220 -0.54 -8.91 -4.29
CA GLY A 220 -0.29 -10.32 -4.10
C GLY A 220 -0.04 -10.70 -2.65
N LEU A 221 0.58 -9.84 -1.85
CA LEU A 221 0.70 -10.02 -0.40
C LEU A 221 -0.69 -10.04 0.26
N ALA A 222 -1.56 -9.08 -0.07
CA ALA A 222 -2.93 -9.06 0.41
C ALA A 222 -3.73 -10.29 -0.04
N ALA A 223 -3.62 -10.65 -1.33
CA ALA A 223 -4.30 -11.80 -1.90
C ALA A 223 -3.86 -13.12 -1.26
N ALA A 224 -2.57 -13.28 -0.93
CA ALA A 224 -2.07 -14.47 -0.24
C ALA A 224 -2.76 -14.69 1.09
N ALA A 225 -2.89 -13.63 1.90
CA ALA A 225 -3.57 -13.69 3.19
C ALA A 225 -5.10 -13.85 3.05
N ILE A 226 -5.74 -13.09 2.15
CA ILE A 226 -7.20 -13.10 1.96
C ILE A 226 -7.70 -14.43 1.42
N LEU A 227 -6.98 -15.02 0.47
CA LEU A 227 -7.35 -16.28 -0.17
C LEU A 227 -6.82 -17.50 0.60
N SER A 228 -5.89 -17.31 1.54
CA SER A 228 -5.13 -18.37 2.19
C SER A 228 -4.48 -19.31 1.16
N ARG A 229 -3.75 -18.70 0.21
CA ARG A 229 -3.12 -19.37 -0.93
C ARG A 229 -1.68 -18.93 -1.13
N HIS A 230 -0.97 -19.69 -1.96
CA HIS A 230 0.31 -19.29 -2.51
C HIS A 230 0.09 -18.28 -3.64
N VAL A 231 0.77 -17.15 -3.58
CA VAL A 231 0.87 -16.20 -4.69
C VAL A 231 2.32 -16.12 -5.19
N LEU A 232 2.51 -16.30 -6.49
CA LEU A 232 3.75 -16.04 -7.19
C LEU A 232 3.75 -14.58 -7.67
N LEU A 233 4.59 -13.76 -7.06
CA LEU A 233 4.79 -12.36 -7.39
C LEU A 233 5.83 -12.26 -8.50
N THR A 234 5.50 -11.61 -9.61
CA THR A 234 6.43 -11.47 -10.74
C THR A 234 6.61 -10.04 -11.20
N ASP A 235 7.85 -9.71 -11.57
CA ASP A 235 8.23 -8.42 -12.14
C ASP A 235 9.58 -8.53 -12.90
N LEU A 236 10.11 -7.40 -13.38
CA LEU A 236 11.40 -7.30 -14.05
C LEU A 236 12.58 -7.48 -13.07
N PRO A 237 13.78 -7.89 -13.56
CA PRO A 237 14.94 -8.17 -12.72
C PRO A 237 15.32 -7.06 -11.74
N ASP A 238 15.14 -5.79 -12.13
CA ASP A 238 15.50 -4.65 -11.29
C ASP A 238 14.49 -4.38 -10.17
N ILE A 239 13.29 -4.96 -10.25
CA ILE A 239 12.20 -4.80 -9.27
C ILE A 239 12.18 -5.95 -8.27
N VAL A 240 12.48 -7.17 -8.72
CA VAL A 240 12.42 -8.41 -7.91
C VAL A 240 13.19 -8.31 -6.58
N PRO A 241 14.40 -7.73 -6.47
CA PRO A 241 15.11 -7.64 -5.20
C PRO A 241 14.33 -6.86 -4.12
N ASN A 242 13.63 -5.78 -4.49
CA ASN A 242 12.80 -5.03 -3.55
C ASN A 242 11.50 -5.77 -3.23
N LEU A 243 10.94 -6.45 -4.22
CA LEU A 243 9.76 -7.30 -4.06
C LEU A 243 10.02 -8.45 -3.07
N GLU A 244 11.18 -9.10 -3.16
CA GLU A 244 11.63 -10.15 -2.22
C GLU A 244 11.79 -9.59 -0.80
N ARG A 245 12.41 -8.42 -0.65
CA ARG A 245 12.52 -7.73 0.64
C ARG A 245 11.15 -7.49 1.28
N ASN A 246 10.19 -7.01 0.48
CA ASN A 246 8.82 -6.77 0.95
C ASN A 246 8.10 -8.07 1.30
N ALA A 247 8.30 -9.13 0.51
CA ALA A 247 7.75 -10.45 0.79
C ALA A 247 8.28 -11.02 2.12
N GLU A 248 9.60 -10.96 2.35
CA GLU A 248 10.21 -11.41 3.60
C GLU A 248 9.72 -10.61 4.82
N ALA A 249 9.61 -9.28 4.70
CA ALA A 249 9.15 -8.43 5.79
C ALA A 249 7.73 -8.76 6.27
N ASN A 250 6.90 -9.32 5.38
CA ASN A 250 5.49 -9.64 5.67
C ASN A 250 5.22 -11.14 5.86
N ALA A 251 6.20 -12.02 5.64
CA ALA A 251 6.02 -13.47 5.65
C ALA A 251 5.36 -14.00 6.95
N GLY A 252 5.72 -13.42 8.10
CA GLY A 252 5.09 -13.75 9.39
C GLY A 252 3.58 -13.45 9.38
N SER A 253 3.17 -12.26 8.97
CA SER A 253 1.76 -11.85 8.87
C SER A 253 0.97 -12.66 7.85
N LEU A 254 1.59 -13.10 6.76
CA LEU A 254 0.92 -13.96 5.78
C LEU A 254 0.69 -15.37 6.33
N SER A 255 1.70 -15.92 7.03
CA SER A 255 1.65 -17.26 7.58
C SER A 255 0.53 -17.45 8.61
N THR A 256 0.21 -16.42 9.39
CA THR A 256 -0.92 -16.45 10.35
C THR A 256 -2.28 -16.54 9.67
N HIS A 257 -2.36 -16.18 8.38
CA HIS A 257 -3.56 -16.27 7.55
C HIS A 257 -3.54 -17.46 6.58
N GLY A 258 -2.55 -18.37 6.70
CA GLY A 258 -2.37 -19.49 5.78
C GLY A 258 -1.97 -19.08 4.36
N GLY A 259 -1.48 -17.85 4.19
CA GLY A 259 -0.95 -17.34 2.93
C GLY A 259 0.55 -17.53 2.83
N GLN A 260 1.06 -17.65 1.61
CA GLN A 260 2.50 -17.64 1.32
C GLN A 260 2.77 -16.94 0.00
N VAL A 261 3.98 -16.40 -0.15
CA VAL A 261 4.43 -15.76 -1.39
C VAL A 261 5.81 -16.23 -1.80
N THR A 262 6.06 -16.25 -3.11
CA THR A 262 7.40 -16.38 -3.70
C THR A 262 7.54 -15.33 -4.78
N CYS A 263 8.77 -14.89 -5.05
CA CYS A 263 9.04 -13.92 -6.10
C CYS A 263 9.76 -14.59 -7.27
N ALA A 264 9.53 -14.13 -8.49
CA ALA A 264 10.28 -14.56 -9.67
C ALA A 264 10.37 -13.45 -10.71
N VAL A 265 11.39 -13.53 -11.55
CA VAL A 265 11.52 -12.66 -12.72
C VAL A 265 10.56 -13.12 -13.82
N LEU A 266 9.80 -12.18 -14.38
CA LEU A 266 9.01 -12.40 -15.59
C LEU A 266 9.04 -11.17 -16.50
N ASP A 267 9.71 -11.30 -17.64
CA ASP A 267 9.60 -10.34 -18.73
C ASP A 267 8.46 -10.75 -19.66
N TRP A 268 7.44 -9.91 -19.80
CA TRP A 268 6.29 -10.17 -20.67
C TRP A 268 6.63 -10.23 -22.16
N ASN A 269 7.82 -9.77 -22.57
CA ASN A 269 8.33 -10.02 -23.93
C ASN A 269 8.63 -11.50 -24.18
N LEU A 270 8.92 -12.25 -23.11
CA LEU A 270 9.26 -13.66 -23.13
C LEU A 270 8.47 -14.43 -22.05
N PRO A 271 7.14 -14.57 -22.15
CA PRO A 271 6.33 -15.21 -21.09
C PRO A 271 6.81 -16.62 -20.70
N GLN A 272 7.42 -17.34 -21.64
CA GLN A 272 8.03 -18.66 -21.39
C GLN A 272 9.27 -18.63 -20.48
N SER A 273 9.83 -17.46 -20.15
CA SER A 273 11.04 -17.32 -19.33
C SER A 273 10.79 -17.47 -17.84
N LEU A 274 9.53 -17.68 -17.41
CA LEU A 274 9.20 -17.91 -16.02
C LEU A 274 9.79 -19.25 -15.56
N HIS A 275 10.97 -19.19 -14.95
CA HIS A 275 11.64 -20.34 -14.34
C HIS A 275 11.48 -20.28 -12.83
N LEU A 276 10.90 -21.33 -12.25
CA LEU A 276 10.88 -21.52 -10.81
C LEU A 276 11.98 -22.52 -10.47
N ASN A 277 12.63 -22.31 -9.32
CA ASN A 277 13.71 -23.17 -8.83
C ASN A 277 13.19 -24.53 -8.32
N ASP A 278 12.34 -25.21 -9.09
CA ASP A 278 11.96 -26.59 -8.85
C ASP A 278 12.82 -27.49 -9.73
N THR A 279 13.38 -28.51 -9.10
CA THR A 279 14.31 -29.52 -9.62
C THR A 279 13.73 -30.42 -10.71
N ASP A 280 12.57 -30.11 -11.26
CA ASP A 280 11.97 -30.86 -12.37
C ASP A 280 12.21 -30.14 -13.70
N ASN A 281 13.00 -30.82 -14.54
CA ASN A 281 13.39 -30.46 -15.90
C ASN A 281 12.22 -30.37 -16.91
N ASP A 282 10.99 -30.15 -16.45
CA ASP A 282 9.82 -30.13 -17.32
C ASP A 282 9.46 -28.69 -17.69
N TYR A 283 9.87 -28.31 -18.90
CA TYR A 283 9.58 -27.01 -19.55
C TYR A 283 8.09 -26.80 -19.87
N ALA A 284 7.18 -27.48 -19.15
CA ALA A 284 5.75 -27.34 -19.34
C ALA A 284 5.31 -25.92 -18.95
N ALA A 285 4.44 -25.33 -19.76
CA ALA A 285 3.88 -24.01 -19.46
C ALA A 285 3.14 -24.06 -18.12
N ARG A 286 3.68 -23.37 -17.11
CA ARG A 286 3.01 -23.25 -15.81
C ARG A 286 1.80 -22.34 -15.97
N THR A 287 0.63 -22.89 -15.69
CA THR A 287 -0.64 -22.15 -15.76
C THR A 287 -1.24 -21.94 -14.37
N PHE A 288 -2.01 -20.88 -14.23
CA PHE A 288 -2.54 -20.40 -12.96
C PHE A 288 -4.06 -20.22 -13.09
N PRO A 289 -4.86 -20.67 -12.10
CA PRO A 289 -6.31 -20.46 -12.10
C PRO A 289 -6.71 -19.02 -11.78
N LEU A 290 -5.81 -18.20 -11.25
CA LEU A 290 -6.06 -16.77 -11.00
C LEU A 290 -4.80 -15.98 -11.35
N ILE A 291 -4.98 -14.93 -12.17
CA ILE A 291 -3.97 -13.93 -12.48
C ILE A 291 -4.44 -12.58 -11.94
N LEU A 292 -3.55 -11.83 -11.28
CA LEU A 292 -3.78 -10.48 -10.78
C LEU A 292 -2.84 -9.49 -11.50
N ALA A 293 -3.29 -8.26 -11.71
CA ALA A 293 -2.44 -7.15 -12.15
C ALA A 293 -3.03 -5.80 -11.71
N ALA A 294 -2.20 -4.89 -11.21
CA ALA A 294 -2.60 -3.52 -10.87
C ALA A 294 -1.74 -2.50 -11.61
N ASP A 295 -2.39 -1.54 -12.27
CA ASP A 295 -1.75 -0.47 -13.05
C ASP A 295 -0.72 -0.89 -14.14
N PRO A 296 -0.93 -1.98 -14.90
CA PRO A 296 0.09 -2.44 -15.84
C PRO A 296 0.22 -1.58 -17.12
N LEU A 297 -0.62 -0.55 -17.35
CA LEU A 297 -0.76 0.10 -18.66
C LEU A 297 -0.32 1.57 -18.67
N TYR A 298 0.98 1.80 -18.93
CA TYR A 298 1.57 3.15 -19.04
C TYR A 298 2.43 3.35 -20.30
N SER A 299 2.41 2.38 -21.22
CA SER A 299 3.08 2.43 -22.53
C SER A 299 2.22 1.73 -23.58
N SER A 300 2.35 2.16 -24.84
CA SER A 300 1.59 1.61 -25.98
C SER A 300 1.83 0.12 -26.23
N ASP A 301 2.95 -0.43 -25.78
CA ASP A 301 3.26 -1.86 -25.92
C ASP A 301 2.59 -2.73 -24.85
N HIS A 302 2.22 -2.16 -23.70
CA HIS A 302 1.75 -2.90 -22.53
C HIS A 302 0.48 -3.70 -22.77
N PRO A 303 -0.54 -3.19 -23.50
CA PRO A 303 -1.71 -4.00 -23.83
C PRO A 303 -1.36 -5.30 -24.54
N ARG A 304 -0.42 -5.27 -25.50
CA ARG A 304 0.04 -6.47 -26.21
C ARG A 304 0.80 -7.41 -25.29
N LEU A 305 1.76 -6.86 -24.53
CA LEU A 305 2.63 -7.64 -23.64
C LEU A 305 1.85 -8.34 -22.53
N LEU A 306 0.98 -7.60 -21.83
CA LEU A 306 0.16 -8.12 -20.75
C LEU A 306 -0.77 -9.24 -21.25
N VAL A 307 -1.46 -9.04 -22.37
CA VAL A 307 -2.37 -10.06 -22.91
C VAL A 307 -1.61 -11.31 -23.36
N ASN A 308 -0.39 -11.18 -23.88
CA ASN A 308 0.45 -12.33 -24.20
C ASN A 308 0.84 -13.11 -22.94
N ALA A 309 1.24 -12.42 -21.86
CA ALA A 309 1.55 -13.06 -20.58
C ALA A 309 0.33 -13.76 -19.99
N VAL A 310 -0.83 -13.09 -19.98
CA VAL A 310 -2.10 -13.68 -19.55
C VAL A 310 -2.45 -14.92 -20.37
N ARG A 311 -2.38 -14.84 -21.70
CA ARG A 311 -2.70 -15.98 -22.58
C ARG A 311 -1.79 -17.18 -22.31
N TYR A 312 -0.52 -16.94 -22.02
CA TYR A 312 0.45 -18.01 -21.79
C TYR A 312 0.27 -18.66 -20.41
N HIS A 313 -0.01 -17.87 -19.38
CA HIS A 313 -0.04 -18.33 -18.00
C HIS A 313 -1.44 -18.62 -17.45
N LEU A 314 -2.53 -18.22 -18.10
CA LEU A 314 -3.87 -18.51 -17.59
C LEU A 314 -4.25 -19.97 -17.85
N SER A 315 -4.72 -20.67 -16.83
CA SER A 315 -5.28 -22.02 -16.97
C SER A 315 -6.45 -22.01 -17.96
N SER A 316 -6.57 -23.04 -18.79
CA SER A 316 -7.70 -23.22 -19.73
C SER A 316 -8.98 -23.72 -19.06
N GLU A 317 -8.94 -23.94 -17.73
CA GLU A 317 -10.13 -24.33 -16.97
C GLU A 317 -11.20 -23.24 -16.94
N ARG A 318 -12.46 -23.66 -16.93
CA ARG A 318 -13.64 -22.76 -16.92
C ARG A 318 -13.65 -21.79 -15.72
N ASN A 319 -13.04 -22.18 -14.62
CA ASN A 319 -12.98 -21.38 -13.40
C ASN A 319 -11.79 -20.42 -13.36
N ALA A 320 -10.91 -20.44 -14.37
CA ALA A 320 -9.77 -19.53 -14.41
C ALA A 320 -10.24 -18.07 -14.54
N ARG A 321 -9.59 -17.15 -13.80
CA ARG A 321 -9.92 -15.72 -13.78
C ARG A 321 -8.69 -14.84 -13.94
N VAL A 322 -8.90 -13.66 -14.52
CA VAL A 322 -7.92 -12.56 -14.49
C VAL A 322 -8.58 -11.38 -13.81
N VAL A 323 -7.96 -10.83 -12.77
CA VAL A 323 -8.42 -9.61 -12.11
C VAL A 323 -7.43 -8.50 -12.41
N VAL A 324 -7.93 -7.40 -12.96
CA VAL A 324 -7.09 -6.26 -13.33
C VAL A 324 -7.70 -4.99 -12.80
N GLU A 325 -6.88 -4.13 -12.20
CA GLU A 325 -7.27 -2.76 -11.84
C GLU A 325 -6.42 -1.74 -12.61
N LEU A 326 -7.09 -0.76 -13.23
CA LEU A 326 -6.49 0.25 -14.09
C LEU A 326 -6.94 1.65 -13.69
N PRO A 327 -6.03 2.62 -13.54
CA PRO A 327 -6.42 4.01 -13.32
C PRO A 327 -7.10 4.58 -14.57
N LEU A 328 -8.15 5.36 -14.36
CA LEU A 328 -8.91 6.06 -15.38
C LEU A 328 -8.27 7.42 -15.70
N ARG A 329 -7.05 7.38 -16.23
CA ARG A 329 -6.35 8.57 -16.75
C ARG A 329 -6.63 8.74 -18.24
N ASP A 330 -6.98 9.94 -18.69
CA ASP A 330 -7.29 10.21 -20.11
C ASP A 330 -6.13 9.86 -21.04
N ALA A 331 -4.89 10.12 -20.60
CA ALA A 331 -3.68 9.84 -21.36
C ALA A 331 -3.53 8.37 -21.78
N TYR A 332 -4.13 7.43 -21.04
CA TYR A 332 -4.02 5.99 -21.27
C TYR A 332 -5.33 5.35 -21.75
N ALA A 333 -6.28 6.15 -22.24
CA ALA A 333 -7.57 5.64 -22.71
C ALA A 333 -7.43 4.69 -23.91
N ASN A 334 -6.49 4.97 -24.81
CA ASN A 334 -6.23 4.12 -25.98
C ASN A 334 -5.68 2.75 -25.58
N GLU A 335 -4.76 2.71 -24.62
CA GLU A 335 -4.14 1.52 -24.08
C GLU A 335 -5.18 0.64 -23.37
N ARG A 336 -6.08 1.22 -22.58
CA ARG A 336 -7.20 0.50 -21.96
C ARG A 336 -8.15 -0.12 -23.00
N ASN A 337 -8.45 0.62 -24.07
CA ASN A 337 -9.30 0.14 -25.16
C ASN A 337 -8.61 -1.00 -25.94
N ASP A 338 -7.33 -0.87 -26.25
CA ASP A 338 -6.55 -1.92 -26.92
C ASP A 338 -6.45 -3.18 -26.04
N PHE A 339 -6.19 -3.02 -24.74
CA PHE A 339 -6.18 -4.13 -23.78
C PHE A 339 -7.53 -4.88 -23.79
N ARG A 340 -8.64 -4.15 -23.68
CA ARG A 340 -10.00 -4.73 -23.74
C ARG A 340 -10.24 -5.47 -25.05
N ALA A 341 -9.82 -4.90 -26.19
CA ALA A 341 -9.97 -5.54 -27.50
C ALA A 341 -9.15 -6.84 -27.62
N ARG A 342 -7.90 -6.82 -27.15
CA ARG A 342 -6.99 -7.98 -27.18
C ARG A 342 -7.43 -9.11 -26.26
N MET A 343 -7.88 -8.80 -25.04
CA MET A 343 -8.46 -9.79 -24.12
C MET A 343 -9.67 -10.50 -24.76
N ASN A 344 -10.56 -9.72 -25.41
CA ASN A 344 -11.67 -10.28 -26.18
C ASN A 344 -11.21 -11.16 -27.35
N ALA A 345 -10.18 -10.74 -28.08
CA ALA A 345 -9.66 -11.48 -29.23
C ALA A 345 -9.04 -12.84 -28.84
N ILE A 346 -8.49 -12.97 -27.62
CA ILE A 346 -8.00 -14.26 -27.13
C ILE A 346 -9.11 -15.16 -26.55
N GLY A 347 -10.34 -14.66 -26.40
CA GLY A 347 -11.49 -15.43 -25.91
C GLY A 347 -11.86 -15.16 -24.46
N LEU A 348 -11.28 -14.13 -23.82
CA LEU A 348 -11.68 -13.68 -22.49
C LEU A 348 -12.79 -12.62 -22.60
N HIS A 349 -13.68 -12.56 -21.62
CA HIS A 349 -14.69 -11.52 -21.49
C HIS A 349 -14.84 -11.10 -20.03
N ILE A 350 -15.31 -9.87 -19.81
CA ILE A 350 -15.58 -9.35 -18.47
C ILE A 350 -16.83 -10.04 -17.92
N VAL A 351 -16.71 -10.58 -16.71
CA VAL A 351 -17.83 -11.18 -15.96
C VAL A 351 -18.24 -10.33 -14.75
N ASP A 352 -17.37 -9.42 -14.32
CA ASP A 352 -17.67 -8.44 -13.27
C ASP A 352 -16.75 -7.21 -13.45
N GLU A 353 -17.25 -6.02 -13.18
CA GLU A 353 -16.48 -4.77 -13.25
C GLU A 353 -17.09 -3.66 -12.40
N GLY A 354 -16.28 -2.66 -12.08
CA GLY A 354 -16.75 -1.47 -11.40
C GLY A 354 -15.68 -0.40 -11.32
N GLU A 355 -16.05 0.73 -10.72
CA GLU A 355 -15.13 1.84 -10.49
C GLU A 355 -14.96 2.08 -8.99
N GLU A 356 -13.80 2.60 -8.63
CA GLU A 356 -13.50 3.07 -7.28
C GLU A 356 -12.57 4.27 -7.30
N VAL A 357 -12.45 4.90 -6.14
CA VAL A 357 -11.70 6.13 -5.96
C VAL A 357 -10.75 5.94 -4.80
N GLY A 358 -9.49 6.27 -5.03
CA GLY A 358 -8.43 6.27 -4.03
C GLY A 358 -7.58 7.52 -4.12
N TYR A 359 -6.49 7.52 -3.36
CA TYR A 359 -5.60 8.65 -3.22
C TYR A 359 -4.16 8.21 -3.48
N ASP A 360 -3.34 9.12 -4.01
CA ASP A 360 -1.92 8.90 -4.26
C ASP A 360 -1.06 9.98 -3.57
N ASP A 361 0.26 9.82 -3.59
CA ASP A 361 1.26 10.70 -2.93
C ASP A 361 1.39 12.09 -3.55
N TRP A 362 0.70 12.32 -4.65
CA TRP A 362 0.70 13.60 -5.35
C TRP A 362 -0.40 14.47 -4.77
N SER A 363 -0.14 15.75 -4.54
CA SER A 363 -1.18 16.69 -4.12
C SER A 363 -1.66 17.53 -5.30
N SER A 364 -2.92 17.95 -5.22
CA SER A 364 -3.39 19.10 -6.00
C SER A 364 -2.81 20.39 -5.39
N ASN A 365 -3.00 21.55 -6.04
CA ASN A 365 -2.42 22.83 -5.64
C ASN A 365 -2.76 23.30 -4.19
N ASP A 366 -3.63 22.58 -3.47
CA ASP A 366 -4.14 22.90 -2.13
C ASP A 366 -3.73 21.89 -1.03
N ASP A 367 -2.62 21.16 -1.19
CA ASP A 367 -2.11 20.14 -0.23
C ASP A 367 -3.06 18.93 0.02
N GLU A 368 -4.19 18.84 -0.69
CA GLU A 368 -5.09 17.68 -0.68
C GLU A 368 -4.55 16.54 -1.59
N PRO A 369 -4.59 15.28 -1.13
CA PRO A 369 -4.09 14.14 -1.90
C PRO A 369 -4.87 13.97 -3.22
N LEU A 370 -4.15 13.64 -4.29
CA LEU A 370 -4.67 13.51 -5.63
C LEU A 370 -5.63 12.33 -5.69
N GLU A 371 -6.88 12.64 -6.00
CA GLU A 371 -7.90 11.65 -6.26
C GLU A 371 -7.56 10.86 -7.54
N VAL A 372 -7.53 9.53 -7.43
CA VAL A 372 -7.34 8.62 -8.55
C VAL A 372 -8.55 7.73 -8.66
N ARG A 373 -9.30 7.90 -9.76
CA ARG A 373 -10.37 6.98 -10.15
C ARG A 373 -9.76 5.76 -10.84
N CYS A 374 -10.18 4.57 -10.43
CA CYS A 374 -9.75 3.29 -10.98
C CYS A 374 -10.95 2.48 -11.47
N TRP A 375 -10.70 1.64 -12.45
CA TRP A 375 -11.63 0.68 -13.01
C TRP A 375 -11.07 -0.72 -12.82
N TRP A 376 -11.78 -1.54 -12.04
CA TRP A 376 -11.42 -2.93 -11.79
C TRP A 376 -12.29 -3.85 -12.65
N THR A 377 -11.72 -5.00 -13.03
CA THR A 377 -12.36 -5.99 -13.89
C THR A 377 -12.03 -7.40 -13.48
N VAL A 378 -12.99 -8.30 -13.66
CA VAL A 378 -12.80 -9.75 -13.58
C VAL A 378 -13.10 -10.35 -14.95
N TRP A 379 -12.13 -11.09 -15.50
CA TRP A 379 -12.22 -11.72 -16.81
C TRP A 379 -12.32 -13.25 -16.70
N ALA A 380 -13.05 -13.87 -17.61
CA ALA A 380 -13.17 -15.32 -17.73
C ALA A 380 -13.16 -15.77 -19.20
N TRP A 381 -12.80 -17.04 -19.44
CA TRP A 381 -12.97 -17.66 -20.75
C TRP A 381 -14.45 -17.69 -21.16
N ARG A 382 -14.70 -17.44 -22.44
CA ARG A 382 -16.04 -17.55 -23.06
C ARG A 382 -16.56 -18.98 -23.09
#